data_AF-A0A3C1UIG1-F1
#
_entry.id   AF-A0A3C1UIG1-F1
#
_cell.length_a   1.000
_cell.length_b   1.000
_cell.length_c   1.000
_cell.angle_alpha   90.00
_cell.angle_beta   90.00
_cell.angle_gamma   90.00
#
_symmetry.space_group_name_H-M   'P 1'
#
loop_
_entity.id
_entity.type
_entity.pdbx_description
1 polymer ?
#
loop_
_entity_poly.entity_id
_entity_poly.type
_entity_poly.pdbx_seq_one_letter_code
_entity_poly.pdbx_strand_id
1 'polypeptide(L)' 'MAHAGKIKVALVGVSGALAKRFLPEIFYSQVLKLVAVCDIDGDQLKRTCEAYMVNGYRTYDDLLENEEIDFAIISIKKAV' A
#
# COMPACT_ATOMS: atom_id res chain seq x y z
N MET A 1 -0.26 -21.98 -1.29
CA MET A 1 1.03 -22.08 -0.59
C MET A 1 1.11 -20.95 0.41
N ALA A 2 1.34 -21.25 1.69
CA ALA A 2 1.33 -20.28 2.77
C ALA A 2 2.51 -19.29 2.63
N HIS A 3 2.25 -17.99 2.71
CA HIS A 3 3.24 -16.91 2.62
C HIS A 3 4.08 -16.73 3.89
N ALA A 4 4.52 -17.83 4.52
CA ALA A 4 5.42 -17.73 5.66
C ALA A 4 6.77 -17.15 5.19
N GLY A 5 7.10 -15.93 5.63
CA GLY A 5 8.41 -15.30 5.42
C GLY A 5 8.48 -14.08 4.49
N LYS A 6 7.38 -13.65 3.87
CA LYS A 6 7.38 -12.38 3.11
C LYS A 6 7.26 -11.17 4.04
N ILE A 7 7.96 -10.09 3.72
CA ILE A 7 7.91 -8.82 4.44
C ILE A 7 6.61 -8.10 4.06
N LYS A 8 5.75 -7.84 5.05
CA LYS A 8 4.46 -7.17 4.92
C LYS A 8 4.69 -5.68 4.76
N VAL A 9 4.24 -5.12 3.64
CA VAL A 9 4.43 -3.70 3.33
C VAL A 9 3.11 -3.02 3.01
N ALA A 10 2.95 -1.80 3.52
CA ALA A 10 1.91 -0.88 3.11
C ALA A 10 2.47 0.24 2.22
N LEU A 11 1.67 0.73 1.28
CA LEU A 11 1.99 1.91 0.48
C LEU A 11 1.09 3.09 0.84
N VAL A 12 1.69 4.19 1.28
CA VAL A 12 1.02 5.45 1.62
C VAL A 12 1.22 6.47 0.51
N GLY A 13 0.11 6.97 -0.05
CA GLY A 13 0.05 7.77 -1.26
C GLY A 13 0.18 6.90 -2.51
N VAL A 14 -0.94 6.56 -3.15
CA VAL A 14 -1.01 5.67 -4.32
C VAL A 14 -1.08 6.41 -5.66
N SER A 15 -1.39 7.71 -5.62
CA SER A 15 -1.70 8.48 -6.83
C SER A 15 -0.48 8.99 -7.61
N GLY A 16 0.70 9.04 -6.98
CA GLY A 16 1.93 9.57 -7.56
C GLY A 16 2.60 8.66 -8.59
N ALA A 17 3.51 9.22 -9.40
CA ALA A 17 4.28 8.46 -10.39
C ALA A 17 5.16 7.37 -9.76
N LEU A 18 5.75 7.66 -8.58
CA LEU A 18 6.52 6.69 -7.80
C LEU A 18 5.64 5.55 -7.31
N ALA A 19 4.48 5.87 -6.75
CA ALA A 19 3.51 4.87 -6.29
C ALA A 19 3.07 3.90 -7.41
N LYS A 20 2.79 4.43 -8.61
CA LYS A 20 2.46 3.61 -9.80
C LYS A 20 3.60 2.65 -10.21
N ARG A 21 4.85 2.95 -9.85
CA ARG A 21 5.99 2.04 -10.01
C ARG A 21 6.10 1.05 -8.86
N PHE A 22 5.93 1.51 -7.61
CA PHE A 22 6.03 0.64 -6.44
C PHE A 22 4.95 -0.45 -6.39
N LEU A 23 3.70 -0.12 -6.71
CA LEU A 23 2.58 -1.07 -6.63
C LEU A 23 2.83 -2.40 -7.37
N PRO A 24 3.15 -2.41 -8.68
CA PRO A 24 3.41 -3.67 -9.39
C PRO A 24 4.68 -4.38 -8.88
N GLU A 25 5.74 -3.65 -8.56
CA GLU A 25 7.00 -4.21 -8.06
C GLU A 25 6.82 -4.91 -6.71
N ILE A 26 6.02 -4.32 -5.82
CA ILE A 26 5.68 -4.94 -4.54
C ILE A 26 4.77 -6.16 -4.77
N PHE A 27 3.72 -6.01 -5.58
CA PHE A 27 2.71 -7.04 -5.77
C PHE A 27 3.26 -8.33 -6.35
N TYR A 28 4.14 -8.22 -7.36
CA TYR A 28 4.79 -9.38 -7.99
C TYR A 28 6.07 -9.84 -7.26
N SER A 29 6.46 -9.16 -6.18
CA SER A 29 7.67 -9.50 -5.43
C SER A 29 7.62 -10.90 -4.84
N GLN A 30 8.74 -11.61 -4.91
CA GLN A 30 8.92 -12.88 -4.20
C GLN A 30 9.23 -12.67 -2.71
N VAL A 31 9.66 -11.47 -2.29
CA VAL A 31 10.07 -11.17 -0.91
C VAL A 31 9.09 -10.25 -0.18
N LEU A 32 8.34 -9.41 -0.90
CA LEU A 32 7.34 -8.52 -0.32
C LEU A 32 5.92 -9.06 -0.47
N LYS A 33 5.05 -8.65 0.45
CA LYS A 33 3.60 -8.80 0.37
C LYS A 33 2.96 -7.43 0.57
N LEU A 34 2.30 -6.90 -0.46
CA LEU A 34 1.43 -5.74 -0.30
C LEU A 34 0.24 -6.16 0.57
N VAL A 35 0.09 -5.56 1.75
CA VAL A 35 -1.01 -5.88 2.67
C VAL A 35 -2.11 -4.85 2.63
N ALA A 36 -1.75 -3.57 2.50
CA ALA A 36 -2.72 -2.48 2.44
C ALA A 36 -2.16 -1.27 1.69
N VAL A 37 -3.08 -0.38 1.32
CA VAL A 37 -2.76 0.93 0.75
C VAL A 37 -3.47 2.04 1.53
N CYS A 38 -2.87 3.22 1.55
CA CYS A 38 -3.45 4.41 2.17
C CYS A 38 -3.38 5.59 1.22
N ASP A 39 -4.49 6.31 1.00
CA ASP A 39 -4.52 7.56 0.23
C ASP A 39 -5.70 8.43 0.68
N ILE A 40 -5.50 9.74 0.64
CA ILE A 40 -6.55 10.72 0.96
C ILE A 40 -7.58 10.85 -0.16
N ASP A 41 -7.23 10.48 -1.39
CA ASP A 41 -8.13 10.45 -2.54
C ASP A 41 -8.89 9.11 -2.56
N GLY A 42 -10.19 9.17 -2.23
CA GLY A 42 -11.03 7.97 -2.11
C GLY A 42 -11.25 7.23 -3.44
N ASP A 43 -11.27 7.93 -4.56
CA ASP A 43 -11.48 7.31 -5.88
C ASP A 43 -10.22 6.54 -6.30
N GLN A 44 -9.06 7.16 -6.11
CA GLN A 44 -7.76 6.53 -6.39
C GLN A 44 -7.48 5.36 -5.44
N LEU A 45 -7.84 5.51 -4.16
CA LEU A 45 -7.76 4.44 -3.17
C LEU A 45 -8.60 3.25 -3.61
N LYS A 46 -9.89 3.46 -3.91
CA LYS A 46 -10.82 2.41 -4.33
C LYS A 46 -10.31 1.64 -5.55
N ARG A 47 -9.91 2.35 -6.61
CA ARG A 47 -9.35 1.73 -7.83
C ARG A 47 -8.12 0.88 -7.53
N THR A 48 -7.26 1.34 -6.62
CA THR A 48 -6.04 0.60 -6.25
C THR A 48 -6.37 -0.64 -5.44
N CYS A 49 -7.31 -0.55 -4.50
CA CYS A 49 -7.77 -1.71 -3.71
C CYS A 49 -8.35 -2.80 -4.59
N GLU A 50 -9.19 -2.41 -5.56
CA GLU A 50 -9.78 -3.34 -6.54
C GLU A 50 -8.71 -3.99 -7.43
N ALA A 51 -7.75 -3.22 -7.93
CA ALA A 51 -6.71 -3.71 -8.84
C ALA A 51 -5.73 -4.68 -8.17
N TYR A 52 -5.41 -4.47 -6.89
CA TYR A 52 -4.42 -5.25 -6.15
C TYR A 52 -5.01 -6.19 -5.10
N MET A 53 -6.34 -6.21 -4.94
CA MET A 53 -7.08 -7.03 -3.96
C MET A 53 -6.55 -6.88 -2.53
N VAL A 54 -6.36 -5.63 -2.09
CA VAL A 54 -5.87 -5.28 -0.75
C VAL A 54 -6.81 -4.29 -0.08
N ASN A 55 -6.70 -4.19 1.24
CA ASN A 55 -7.47 -3.21 2.01
C ASN A 55 -6.96 -1.79 1.77
N GLY A 56 -7.87 -0.82 1.90
CA GLY A 56 -7.62 0.59 1.67
C GLY A 56 -8.03 1.44 2.85
N TYR A 57 -7.18 2.40 3.21
CA TYR A 57 -7.39 3.30 4.34
C TYR A 57 -7.26 4.76 3.92
N ARG A 58 -8.05 5.65 4.53
CA ARG A 58 -8.00 7.10 4.26
C ARG A 58 -7.00 7.82 5.15
N THR A 59 -6.66 7.24 6.30
CA THR A 59 -5.69 7.78 7.24
C THR A 59 -4.61 6.74 7.56
N TYR A 60 -3.45 7.24 7.98
CA TYR A 60 -2.33 6.37 8.37
C TYR A 60 -2.62 5.63 9.68
N ASP A 61 -3.33 6.28 10.62
CA ASP A 61 -3.69 5.69 11.90
C ASP A 61 -4.65 4.51 11.71
N ASP A 62 -5.71 4.67 10.89
CA ASP A 62 -6.62 3.55 10.57
C ASP A 62 -5.87 2.35 9.96
N LEU A 63 -4.86 2.62 9.12
CA LEU A 63 -4.03 1.56 8.55
C LEU A 63 -3.25 0.81 9.63
N LEU A 64 -2.57 1.54 10.53
CA LEU A 64 -1.75 0.93 11.58
C LEU A 64 -2.58 0.19 12.64
N GLU A 65 -3.80 0.62 12.89
CA GLU A 65 -4.70 -0.04 13.85
C GLU A 65 -5.28 -1.35 13.30
N ASN A 66 -5.44 -1.46 11.98
CA ASN A 66 -6.13 -2.59 11.35
C ASN A 66 -5.20 -3.57 10.64
N GLU A 67 -3.95 -3.18 10.35
CA GLU A 67 -3.02 -3.99 9.59
C GLU A 67 -1.71 -4.22 10.35
N GLU A 68 -1.24 -5.46 10.31
CA GLU A 68 0.09 -5.82 10.81
C GLU A 68 1.09 -5.66 9.65
N ILE A 69 1.90 -4.59 9.70
CA ILE A 69 2.91 -4.28 8.68
C ILE A 69 4.31 -4.33 9.29
N ASP A 70 5.31 -4.72 8.49
CA ASP A 70 6.72 -4.65 8.90
C ASP A 70 7.30 -3.26 8.59
N PHE A 71 6.88 -2.65 7.48
CA PHE A 71 7.24 -1.26 7.14
C PHE A 71 6.22 -0.63 6.18
N ALA A 72 6.28 0.70 6.06
CA ALA A 72 5.50 1.47 5.10
C ALA A 72 6.41 2.20 4.10
N ILE A 73 6.00 2.24 2.84
CA ILE A 73 6.58 3.12 1.82
C ILE A 73 5.71 4.37 1.73
N ILE A 74 6.32 5.53 1.93
CA ILE A 74 5.62 6.82 1.87
C ILE A 74 5.98 7.51 0.55
N SER A 75 5.00 7.58 -0.37
CA SER A 75 5.13 8.17 -1.71
C SER A 75 4.20 9.37 -1.90
N ILE A 76 4.10 10.22 -0.88
CA ILE A 76 3.33 11.46 -0.94
C ILE A 76 4.17 12.62 -1.52
N LYS A 77 3.51 13.60 -2.13
CA LYS A 77 4.17 14.86 -2.47
C LYS A 77 4.46 15.61 -1.18
N LYS A 78 5.63 16.26 -1.10
CA LYS A 78 5.95 17.18 -0.02
C LYS A 78 4.86 18.27 0.02
N ALA A 79 4.21 18.44 1.16
CA ALA A 79 3.42 19.64 1.42
C ALA A 79 4.40 20.82 1.42
N VAL A 80 4.26 21.67 0.40
CA VAL A 80 5.01 22.93 0.30
C VAL A 80 4.27 23.98 1.11
#